data_AF-A0A6B1I473-F1
#
_entry.id   AF-A0A6B1I473-F1
#
_cell.length_a   1.000
_cell.length_b   1.000
_cell.length_c   1.000
_cell.angle_alpha   90.00
_cell.angle_beta   90.00
_cell.angle_gamma   90.00
#
_symmetry.space_group_name_H-M   'P 1'
#
loop_
_entity.id
_entity.type
_entity.pdbx_description
1 polymer ?
#
loop_
_entity_poly.entity_id
_entity_poly.type
_entity_poly.pdbx_seq_one_letter_code
_entity_poly.pdbx_strand_id
1 'polypeptide(L)'
;MNKKIAAFALAIFATQTVSAEVKFSGFVDMSLFSDDGNASMSLDQFELDASTDLGEGISARADVNALGPTAPVELEQAFITYDTGEGLALT
;
A
#
# COMPACT_ATOMS: atom_id res chain seq x y z
N MET A 1 3.01 -16.23 -4.66
CA MET A 1 4.03 -15.26 -4.20
C MET A 1 4.35 -15.52 -2.71
N ASN A 2 5.61 -15.48 -2.29
CA ASN A 2 6.02 -15.90 -0.94
C ASN A 2 5.49 -14.92 0.13
N LYS A 3 4.61 -15.39 1.03
CA LYS A 3 4.09 -14.65 2.21
C LYS A 3 5.17 -13.94 3.05
N LYS A 4 6.43 -14.37 2.89
CA LYS A 4 7.61 -13.81 3.55
C LYS A 4 7.98 -12.39 3.08
N ILE A 5 7.64 -12.01 1.84
CA ILE A 5 8.02 -10.71 1.28
C ILE A 5 7.17 -9.58 1.88
N ALA A 6 5.85 -9.76 1.94
CA ALA A 6 4.93 -8.80 2.57
C ALA A 6 5.23 -8.59 4.06
N ALA A 7 5.59 -9.66 4.78
CA ALA A 7 6.00 -9.58 6.18
C ALA A 7 7.33 -8.83 6.39
N PHE A 8 8.25 -8.90 5.43
CA PHE A 8 9.54 -8.20 5.50
C PHE A 8 9.38 -6.69 5.29
N ALA A 9 8.53 -6.29 4.35
CA ALA A 9 8.18 -4.88 4.13
C ALA A 9 7.54 -4.27 5.38
N LEU A 10 6.59 -4.97 6.02
CA LEU A 10 5.94 -4.50 7.24
C LEU A 10 6.90 -4.45 8.45
N ALA A 11 7.86 -5.37 8.53
CA ALA A 11 8.85 -5.40 9.60
C ALA A 11 9.82 -4.19 9.55
N ILE A 12 10.14 -3.69 8.36
CA ILE A 12 10.99 -2.49 8.19
C ILE A 12 10.33 -1.26 8.83
N PHE A 13 9.00 -1.13 8.74
CA PHE A 13 8.25 -0.07 9.42
C PHE A 13 8.23 -0.24 10.95
N ALA A 14 8.27 -1.48 11.46
CA ALA A 14 8.23 -1.77 12.89
C ALA A 14 9.59 -1.59 13.60
N THR A 15 10.72 -1.60 12.88
CA THR A 15 12.08 -1.52 13.45
C THR A 15 12.64 -0.11 13.57
N GLN A 16 11.86 0.94 13.27
CA GLN A 16 12.33 2.31 13.29
C GLN A 16 12.45 2.83 14.73
N THR A 17 13.68 3.02 15.22
CA THR A 17 14.02 3.73 16.47
C THR A 17 13.92 5.26 16.34
N VAL A 18 13.60 5.74 15.13
CA VAL A 18 13.29 7.14 14.83
C VAL A 18 11.77 7.28 14.79
N SER A 19 11.25 8.34 15.40
CA SER A 19 9.84 8.75 15.37
C SER A 19 9.40 9.19 13.95
N ALA A 20 9.64 8.35 12.94
CA ALA A 20 9.18 8.60 11.58
C ALA A 20 7.66 8.36 11.55
N GLU A 21 6.91 9.38 11.16
CA GLU A 21 5.48 9.26 10.96
C GLU A 21 5.23 8.31 9.78
N VAL A 22 4.44 7.26 10.01
CA VAL A 22 3.95 6.40 8.94
C VAL A 22 2.57 6.91 8.53
N LYS A 23 2.45 7.32 7.28
CA LYS A 23 1.21 7.77 6.65
C LYS A 23 0.58 6.62 5.92
N PHE A 24 -0.71 6.42 6.19
CA PHE A 24 -1.53 5.43 5.50
C PHE A 24 -2.57 6.14 4.63
N SER A 25 -2.71 5.71 3.39
CA SER A 25 -3.76 6.15 2.46
C SER A 25 -4.31 4.96 1.69
N GLY A 26 -5.41 5.14 0.97
CA GLY A 26 -5.99 4.08 0.16
C GLY A 26 -7.49 4.27 -0.02
N PHE A 27 -8.14 3.24 -0.55
CA PHE A 27 -9.58 3.23 -0.78
C PHE A 27 -10.19 1.84 -0.72
N VAL A 28 -11.51 1.81 -0.61
CA VAL A 28 -12.35 0.62 -0.74
C VAL A 28 -13.41 0.94 -1.78
N ASP A 29 -13.42 0.18 -2.87
CA ASP A 29 -14.41 0.29 -3.94
C ASP A 29 -15.40 -0.87 -3.88
N MET A 30 -16.69 -0.54 -3.91
CA MET A 30 -17.78 -1.49 -3.76
C MET A 30 -18.91 -1.17 -4.73
N SER A 31 -19.33 -2.18 -5.49
CA SER A 31 -20.51 -2.09 -6.35
C SER A 31 -21.72 -2.76 -5.72
N LEU A 32 -22.89 -2.16 -5.99
CA LEU A 32 -24.20 -2.74 -5.75
C LEU A 32 -24.86 -3.04 -7.09
N PHE A 33 -25.22 -4.30 -7.29
CA PHE A 33 -25.97 -4.76 -8.46
C PHE A 33 -27.40 -5.07 -8.03
N SER A 34 -28.38 -4.59 -8.78
CA SER A 34 -29.79 -4.86 -8.54
C SER A 34 -30.45 -5.26 -9.86
N ASP A 35 -31.03 -6.44 -9.90
CA ASP A 35 -31.77 -6.96 -11.06
C ASP A 35 -33.04 -7.68 -10.58
N ASP A 36 -34.19 -7.25 -11.09
CA ASP A 36 -35.53 -7.81 -10.81
C ASP A 36 -35.80 -8.21 -9.34
N GLY A 37 -35.38 -7.36 -8.40
CA GLY A 37 -35.62 -7.54 -6.96
C GLY A 37 -34.56 -8.37 -6.22
N ASN A 38 -33.56 -8.89 -6.93
CA ASN A 38 -32.37 -9.47 -6.32
C ASN A 38 -31.25 -8.43 -6.28
N ALA A 39 -30.78 -8.11 -5.08
CA ALA A 39 -29.68 -7.18 -4.87
C ALA A 39 -28.44 -7.93 -4.35
N SER A 40 -27.28 -7.65 -4.93
CA SER A 40 -25.99 -8.14 -4.45
C SER A 40 -25.01 -6.98 -4.27
N MET A 41 -24.09 -7.14 -3.34
CA MET A 41 -22.97 -6.24 -3.12
C MET A 41 -21.68 -7.02 -3.35
N SER A 42 -20.72 -6.39 -4.02
CA SER A 42 -19.38 -6.95 -4.24
C SER A 42 -18.32 -5.93 -3.83
N LEU A 43 -17.22 -6.41 -3.27
CA LEU A 43 -15.98 -5.65 -3.20
C LEU A 43 -15.34 -5.71 -4.58
N ASP A 44 -15.03 -4.56 -5.17
CA ASP A 44 -14.38 -4.50 -6.48
C ASP A 44 -12.88 -4.31 -6.32
N GLN A 45 -12.48 -3.44 -5.39
CA GLN A 45 -11.07 -3.21 -5.10
C GLN A 45 -10.86 -2.75 -3.66
N PHE A 46 -9.75 -3.20 -3.10
CA PHE A 46 -9.15 -2.64 -1.89
C PHE A 46 -7.73 -2.18 -2.23
N GLU A 47 -7.34 -1.01 -1.73
CA GLU A 47 -5.98 -0.48 -1.83
C GLU A 47 -5.54 0.12 -0.50
N LEU A 48 -4.30 -0.15 -0.10
CA LEU A 48 -3.65 0.43 1.05
C LEU A 48 -2.20 0.77 0.72
N ASP A 49 -1.88 2.04 0.87
CA ASP A 49 -0.53 2.58 0.78
C ASP A 49 0.01 2.85 2.18
N ALA A 50 1.25 2.48 2.41
CA ALA A 50 2.03 2.91 3.56
C ALA A 50 3.23 3.71 3.08
N SER A 51 3.42 4.91 3.60
CA SER A 51 4.58 5.75 3.29
C SER A 51 5.18 6.35 4.54
N THR A 52 6.47 6.62 4.50
CA THR A 52 7.16 7.28 5.60
C THR A 52 8.31 8.14 5.07
N ASP A 53 8.52 9.28 5.72
CA ASP A 53 9.68 10.14 5.51
C ASP A 53 10.69 9.80 6.61
N LEU A 54 11.87 9.35 6.19
CA LEU A 54 12.95 8.93 7.08
C LEU A 54 13.91 10.08 7.39
N GLY A 55 13.69 11.25 6.80
CA GLY A 55 14.58 12.40 6.86
C GLY A 55 15.69 12.35 5.82
N GLU A 56 16.43 13.46 5.71
CA GLU A 56 17.61 13.60 4.84
C GLU A 56 17.36 13.25 3.36
N GLY A 57 16.13 13.49 2.88
CA GLY A 57 15.73 13.18 1.50
C GLY A 57 15.39 11.71 1.25
N ILE A 58 15.37 10.85 2.28
CA ILE A 58 15.04 9.43 2.15
C ILE A 58 13.56 9.21 2.50
N SER A 59 12.83 8.53 1.62
CA SER A 59 11.44 8.11 1.87
C SER A 59 11.23 6.67 1.45
N ALA A 60 10.27 6.00 2.06
CA ALA A 60 9.88 4.64 1.69
C ALA A 60 8.37 4.57 1.44
N ARG A 61 7.97 3.77 0.46
CA ARG A 61 6.56 3.51 0.13
C ARG A 61 6.35 2.03 -0.18
N ALA A 62 5.21 1.50 0.26
CA ALA A 62 4.74 0.16 -0.06
C ALA A 62 3.22 0.17 -0.23
N ASP A 63 2.76 -0.39 -1.34
CA ASP A 63 1.37 -0.34 -1.77
C ASP A 63 0.88 -1.78 -1.96
N VAL A 64 -0.27 -2.09 -1.39
CA VAL A 64 -0.92 -3.40 -1.52
C VAL A 64 -2.34 -3.23 -2.03
N ASN A 65 -2.79 -4.16 -2.86
CA ASN A 65 -4.15 -4.15 -3.37
C ASN A 65 -4.79 -5.55 -3.36
N ALA A 66 -6.12 -5.59 -3.46
CA ALA A 66 -6.87 -6.79 -3.77
C ALA A 66 -7.96 -6.46 -4.78
N LEU A 67 -8.03 -7.21 -5.89
CA LEU A 67 -8.94 -6.97 -7.00
C LEU A 67 -10.13 -7.95 -6.95
N GLY A 68 -11.15 -7.58 -6.18
CA GLY A 68 -12.37 -8.37 -6.01
C GLY A 68 -12.49 -9.04 -4.63
N PRO A 69 -13.63 -9.69 -4.35
CA PRO A 69 -13.98 -10.13 -2.99
C PRO A 69 -13.19 -11.36 -2.52
N THR A 70 -12.55 -12.09 -3.45
CA THR A 70 -11.82 -13.33 -3.17
C THR A 70 -10.35 -13.27 -3.61
N ALA A 71 -9.92 -12.16 -4.23
CA ALA A 71 -8.54 -11.99 -4.62
C ALA A 71 -7.66 -11.88 -3.37
N PRO A 72 -6.47 -12.50 -3.38
CA PRO A 72 -5.50 -12.28 -2.31
C PRO A 72 -5.06 -10.82 -2.30
N VAL A 73 -4.64 -10.34 -1.13
CA VAL A 73 -3.88 -9.08 -1.05
C VAL A 73 -2.50 -9.32 -1.67
N GLU A 74 -2.16 -8.52 -2.67
CA GLU A 74 -0.90 -8.57 -3.40
C GLU A 74 -0.11 -7.28 -3.18
N LEU A 75 1.22 -7.38 -3.25
CA LEU A 75 2.09 -6.22 -3.26
C LEU A 75 2.09 -5.66 -4.68
N GLU A 76 1.64 -4.42 -4.84
CA GLU A 76 1.65 -3.72 -6.12
C GLU A 76 3.02 -3.08 -6.36
N GLN A 77 3.49 -2.31 -5.38
CA GLN A 77 4.79 -1.65 -5.45
C GLN A 77 5.43 -1.54 -4.06
N ALA A 78 6.75 -1.62 -3.99
CA ALA A 78 7.51 -1.20 -2.81
C ALA A 78 8.86 -0.64 -3.25
N PHE A 79 9.22 0.54 -2.75
CA PHE A 79 10.46 1.21 -3.10
C PHE A 79 10.94 2.17 -2.01
N ILE A 80 12.22 2.53 -2.09
CA ILE A 80 12.84 3.56 -1.28
C ILE A 80 13.33 4.64 -2.25
N THR A 81 12.95 5.88 -2.00
CA THR A 81 13.42 7.01 -2.79
C THR A 81 14.46 7.81 -2.01
N TYR A 82 15.54 8.19 -2.68
CA TYR A 82 16.49 9.20 -2.20
C TYR A 82 16.47 10.42 -3.12
N ASP A 83 16.07 11.57 -2.57
CA ASP A 83 16.14 12.88 -3.21
C ASP A 83 17.50 13.53 -2.93
N THR A 84 18.24 13.87 -3.99
CA THR A 84 19.56 14.49 -3.89
C THR A 84 19.49 16.00 -3.55
N GLY A 85 18.31 16.61 -3.61
CA GLY A 85 18.12 18.05 -3.42
C GLY A 85 18.46 18.91 -4.63
N GLU A 86 18.98 18.32 -5.72
CA GLU A 86 19.36 19.01 -6.96
C GLU A 86 18.36 18.73 -8.11
N GLY A 87 17.13 18.32 -7.78
CA GLY A 87 16.10 17.96 -8.75
C GLY A 87 16.29 16.57 -9.37
N LEU A 88 17.16 15.74 -8.78
CA LEU A 88 17.35 14.33 -9.13
C LEU A 88 16.92 13.44 -7.96
N ALA A 89 16.17 12.39 -8.26
CA ALA A 89 15.77 11.37 -7.29
C ALA A 89 16.07 9.96 -7.84
N LEU A 90 16.44 9.05 -6.93
CA LEU A 90 16.70 7.63 -7.20
C LEU A 90 15.64 6.79 -6.48
N THR A 91 15.09 5.78 -7.16
CA THR A 91 14.02 4.91 -6.66
C THR A 91 14.32 3.44 -6.97
#